data_AF-A0A0C2WZ98-F1
#
_entry.id   AF-A0A0C2WZ98-F1
#
_cell.length_a   1.000
_cell.length_b   1.000
_cell.length_c   1.000
_cell.angle_alpha   90.00
_cell.angle_beta   90.00
_cell.angle_gamma   90.00
#
_symmetry.space_group_name_H-M   'P 1'
#
loop_
_entity.id
_entity.type
_entity.pdbx_description
1 polymer ?
#
loop_
_entity_poly.entity_id
_entity_poly.type
_entity_poly.pdbx_seq_one_letter_code
_entity_poly.pdbx_strand_id
1 'polypeptide(L)'
;MSTYKTRSATSRGATRTPSSHADQNNAASRKLRPISPEELQSWSDGDSDDTFTEPELFDLDEGRPYTFESGDLVWVKTSGGDWYIGRVSGLTRRKGPTREGEGIFYPVTFFDGKVRKYFAPLNGEIKPDTEEVRALLKAGGWFREPGGDEH
;
A
#
# COMPACT_ATOMS: atom_id res chain seq x y z
N MET A 1 -67.49 13.73 -38.66
CA MET A 1 -66.65 14.24 -37.57
C MET A 1 -65.30 13.52 -37.64
N SER A 2 -64.35 14.08 -38.39
CA SER A 2 -63.04 13.48 -38.64
C SER A 2 -62.00 14.12 -37.74
N THR A 3 -61.37 13.32 -36.88
CA THR A 3 -60.32 13.77 -35.95
C THR A 3 -58.95 13.64 -36.62
N TYR A 4 -58.28 14.77 -36.83
CA TYR A 4 -56.89 14.84 -37.28
C TYR A 4 -55.95 14.54 -36.11
N LYS A 5 -54.99 13.63 -36.30
CA LYS A 5 -53.93 13.36 -35.32
C LYS A 5 -52.57 13.73 -35.93
N THR A 6 -52.16 14.97 -35.67
CA THR A 6 -50.85 15.52 -36.03
C THR A 6 -49.75 14.83 -35.21
N ARG A 7 -48.76 14.23 -35.88
CA ARG A 7 -47.52 13.74 -35.26
C ARG A 7 -46.40 14.71 -35.65
N SER A 8 -45.89 15.45 -34.68
CA SER A 8 -44.69 16.27 -34.83
C SER A 8 -43.46 15.39 -34.72
N ALA A 9 -42.64 15.38 -35.78
CA ALA A 9 -41.29 14.87 -35.76
C ALA A 9 -40.35 15.96 -35.19
N THR A 10 -39.51 15.60 -34.23
CA THR A 10 -38.41 16.47 -33.79
C THR A 10 -37.12 15.66 -33.86
N SER A 11 -36.35 15.94 -34.90
CA SER A 11 -34.94 15.61 -35.00
C SER A 11 -34.17 16.37 -33.92
N ARG A 12 -33.40 15.65 -33.10
CA ARG A 12 -32.34 16.26 -32.29
C ARG A 12 -31.01 15.71 -32.79
N GLY A 13 -30.24 16.64 -33.34
CA GLY A 13 -28.94 16.40 -33.95
C GLY A 13 -27.95 15.81 -32.96
N ALA A 14 -27.11 14.95 -33.50
CA ALA A 14 -25.92 14.45 -32.88
C ALA A 14 -24.88 15.58 -32.71
N THR A 15 -24.44 15.77 -31.48
CA THR A 15 -23.12 16.35 -31.19
C THR A 15 -22.37 15.35 -30.33
N ARG A 16 -21.58 14.51 -31.00
CA ARG A 16 -20.58 13.64 -30.37
C ARG A 16 -19.41 14.53 -29.94
N THR A 17 -19.30 14.80 -28.65
CA THR A 17 -18.06 15.29 -28.02
C THR A 17 -17.25 14.08 -27.55
N PRO A 18 -16.05 13.79 -28.11
CA PRO A 18 -15.11 12.90 -27.47
C PRO A 18 -14.28 13.73 -26.48
N SER A 19 -14.73 13.84 -25.24
CA SER A 19 -13.95 14.48 -24.17
C SER A 19 -13.37 13.42 -23.23
N SER A 20 -12.15 13.02 -23.56
CA SER A 20 -11.04 12.72 -22.64
C SER A 20 -11.42 12.15 -21.26
N HIS A 21 -11.81 10.89 -21.22
CA HIS A 21 -11.70 10.07 -20.01
C HIS A 21 -11.11 8.72 -20.41
N ALA A 22 -9.79 8.61 -20.24
CA ALA A 22 -9.03 7.39 -19.90
C ALA A 22 -7.54 7.51 -20.27
N ASP A 23 -6.94 8.69 -20.06
CA ASP A 23 -5.52 8.74 -19.74
C ASP A 23 -5.33 8.14 -18.35
N GLN A 24 -5.17 6.83 -18.26
CA GLN A 24 -4.59 6.17 -17.09
C GLN A 24 -4.11 4.74 -17.34
N ASN A 25 -3.87 4.37 -18.61
CA ASN A 25 -3.34 3.04 -18.97
C ASN A 25 -1.85 3.04 -19.34
N ASN A 26 -1.08 4.01 -18.86
CA ASN A 26 0.37 4.04 -19.08
C ASN A 26 1.16 4.29 -17.79
N ALA A 27 0.76 3.63 -16.69
CA ALA A 27 1.72 3.25 -15.66
C ALA A 27 2.51 2.06 -16.21
N ALA A 28 3.48 2.34 -17.07
CA ALA A 28 4.48 1.38 -17.54
C ALA A 28 4.84 0.46 -16.37
N SER A 29 4.75 -0.85 -16.58
CA SER A 29 5.13 -1.87 -15.61
C SER A 29 6.52 -1.55 -15.06
N ARG A 30 6.59 -0.83 -13.94
CA ARG A 30 7.84 -0.57 -13.23
C ARG A 30 8.16 -1.87 -12.50
N LYS A 31 8.70 -2.80 -13.28
CA LYS A 31 8.95 -4.19 -12.88
C LYS A 31 9.87 -4.18 -11.67
N LEU A 32 9.36 -4.66 -10.54
CA LEU A 32 10.15 -4.95 -9.37
C LEU A 32 11.28 -5.91 -9.76
N ARG A 33 12.53 -5.53 -9.55
CA ARG A 33 13.70 -6.37 -9.83
C ARG A 33 14.14 -7.10 -8.55
N PRO A 34 14.53 -8.37 -8.62
CA PRO A 34 15.17 -9.03 -7.48
C PRO A 34 16.46 -8.27 -7.11
N ILE A 35 16.73 -8.14 -5.81
CA ILE A 35 17.98 -7.57 -5.30
C ILE A 35 19.05 -8.67 -5.30
N SER A 36 20.29 -8.35 -5.69
CA SER A 36 21.41 -9.28 -5.53
C SER A 36 21.89 -9.34 -4.07
N PRO A 37 22.60 -10.39 -3.64
CA PRO A 37 23.19 -10.46 -2.30
C PRO A 37 24.19 -9.34 -2.00
N GLU A 38 24.98 -8.92 -3.00
CA GLU A 38 25.96 -7.83 -2.87
C GLU A 38 25.25 -6.48 -2.66
N GLU A 39 24.14 -6.24 -3.37
CA GLU A 39 23.32 -5.05 -3.19
C GLU A 39 22.66 -4.99 -1.80
N LEU A 40 22.40 -6.14 -1.15
CA LEU A 40 21.87 -6.18 0.21
C LEU A 40 22.91 -5.77 1.26
N GLN A 41 24.18 -6.19 1.09
CA GLN A 41 25.26 -5.86 2.03
C GLN A 41 25.58 -4.37 2.04
N SER A 42 25.57 -3.71 0.89
CA SER A 42 25.81 -2.27 0.79
C SER A 42 24.80 -1.40 1.56
N TRP A 43 23.66 -1.95 1.97
CA TRP A 43 22.63 -1.24 2.74
C TRP A 43 22.72 -1.56 4.25
N SER A 44 23.53 -2.54 4.63
CA SER A 44 23.71 -2.98 6.02
C SER A 44 24.89 -2.32 6.72
N ASP A 45 25.78 -1.65 5.99
CA ASP A 45 27.08 -1.14 6.46
C ASP A 45 27.03 0.36 6.86
N GLY A 46 25.91 0.78 7.43
CA GLY A 46 25.76 2.13 7.99
C GLY A 46 26.13 2.17 9.46
N ASP A 47 27.39 2.53 9.72
CA ASP A 47 27.98 2.83 11.04
C ASP A 47 27.00 3.67 11.90
N SER A 48 26.44 3.05 12.94
CA SER A 48 25.53 3.71 13.89
C SER A 48 26.32 4.38 15.00
N ASP A 49 26.78 5.60 14.73
CA ASP A 49 26.98 6.64 15.75
C ASP A 49 26.06 7.80 15.38
N ASP A 50 24.79 7.69 15.74
CA ASP A 50 23.95 8.87 15.85
C ASP A 50 22.99 8.69 17.00
N THR A 51 22.98 9.70 17.87
CA THR A 51 22.04 9.82 18.97
C THR A 51 20.71 10.30 18.38
N PHE A 52 20.18 9.54 17.42
CA PHE A 52 18.99 9.91 16.69
C PHE A 52 17.82 9.63 17.62
N THR A 53 17.26 10.68 18.21
CA THR A 53 15.89 10.66 18.73
C THR A 53 15.02 10.09 17.62
N GLU A 54 14.64 8.83 17.76
CA GLU A 54 13.74 8.14 16.83
C GLU A 54 12.49 9.03 16.72
N PRO A 55 12.23 9.66 15.57
CA PRO A 55 11.12 10.59 15.47
C PRO A 55 9.84 9.83 15.82
N GLU A 56 9.03 10.32 16.75
CA GLU A 56 7.74 9.70 17.10
C GLU A 56 6.92 9.48 15.81
N LEU A 57 6.34 8.29 15.66
CA LEU A 57 5.37 7.98 14.62
C LEU A 57 4.07 8.73 14.92
N PHE A 58 3.82 9.81 14.20
CA PHE A 58 2.56 10.56 14.31
C PHE A 58 1.48 10.03 13.35
N ASP A 59 1.88 9.40 12.24
CA ASP A 59 0.97 8.93 11.20
C ASP A 59 1.38 7.54 10.65
N LEU A 60 0.39 6.67 10.51
CA LEU A 60 0.54 5.34 9.94
C LEU A 60 0.72 5.39 8.42
N ASP A 61 0.24 6.44 7.75
CA ASP A 61 0.37 6.59 6.29
C ASP A 61 1.70 7.24 5.85
N GLU A 62 2.49 7.69 6.81
CA GLU A 62 3.81 8.27 6.56
C GLU A 62 4.80 7.19 6.12
N GLY A 63 5.44 7.39 4.97
CA GLY A 63 6.56 6.57 4.51
C GLY A 63 7.75 6.78 5.44
N ARG A 64 8.33 5.70 5.96
CA ARG A 64 9.54 5.80 6.79
C ARG A 64 10.54 4.71 6.44
N PRO A 65 11.85 5.03 6.37
CA PRO A 65 12.88 4.02 6.20
C PRO A 65 12.80 3.02 7.35
N TYR A 66 12.66 1.74 7.01
CA TYR A 66 12.74 0.65 7.97
C TYR A 66 13.27 -0.59 7.27
N THR A 67 14.11 -1.34 7.98
CA THR A 67 14.69 -2.59 7.48
C THR A 67 14.05 -3.76 8.22
N PHE A 68 13.35 -4.62 7.48
CA PHE A 68 12.71 -5.80 8.05
C PHE A 68 13.54 -7.07 7.81
N GLU A 69 13.57 -7.93 8.81
CA GLU A 69 14.14 -9.26 8.75
C GLU A 69 13.10 -10.33 8.39
N SER A 70 13.59 -11.51 8.01
CA SER A 70 12.73 -12.63 7.68
C SER A 70 12.11 -13.19 8.96
N GLY A 71 10.77 -13.25 9.02
CA GLY A 71 10.05 -13.70 10.21
C GLY A 71 9.46 -12.58 11.05
N ASP A 72 9.82 -11.32 10.77
CA ASP A 72 9.29 -10.16 11.49
C ASP A 72 7.77 -10.06 11.36
N LEU A 73 7.12 -9.74 12.48
CA LEU A 73 5.71 -9.37 12.50
C LEU A 73 5.57 -7.92 12.05
N VAL A 74 4.61 -7.70 11.15
CA VAL A 74 4.38 -6.40 10.53
C VAL A 74 2.90 -6.13 10.38
N TRP A 75 2.54 -4.85 10.39
CA TRP A 75 1.22 -4.36 10.02
C TRP A 75 1.26 -3.88 8.57
N VAL A 76 0.32 -4.34 7.75
CA VAL A 76 0.22 -3.95 6.34
C VAL A 76 -1.12 -3.30 6.02
N LYS A 77 -1.08 -2.16 5.34
CA LYS A 77 -2.26 -1.48 4.83
C LYS A 77 -2.68 -2.07 3.49
N THR A 78 -3.92 -2.53 3.41
CA THR A 78 -4.49 -3.03 2.16
C THR A 78 -5.13 -1.91 1.36
N SER A 79 -5.48 -2.18 0.09
CA SER A 79 -6.14 -1.21 -0.78
C SER A 79 -7.53 -0.79 -0.28
N GLY A 80 -8.13 -1.52 0.68
CA GLY A 80 -9.37 -1.13 1.35
C GLY A 80 -9.18 -0.07 2.45
N GLY A 81 -7.94 0.25 2.81
CA GLY A 81 -7.61 1.16 3.91
C GLY A 81 -7.43 0.46 5.26
N ASP A 82 -7.82 -0.81 5.35
CA ASP A 82 -7.66 -1.63 6.56
C ASP A 82 -6.23 -2.12 6.74
N TRP A 83 -5.83 -2.22 8.02
CA TRP A 83 -4.55 -2.77 8.44
C TRP A 83 -4.68 -4.21 8.91
N TYR A 84 -3.76 -5.06 8.47
CA TYR A 84 -3.72 -6.47 8.84
C TYR A 84 -2.35 -6.85 9.37
N ILE A 85 -2.34 -7.78 10.32
CA ILE A 85 -1.09 -8.40 10.75
C ILE A 85 -0.59 -9.38 9.69
N GLY A 86 0.71 -9.33 9.43
CA GLY A 86 1.42 -10.19 8.51
C GLY A 86 2.80 -10.55 9.05
N ARG A 87 3.49 -11.37 8.29
CA ARG A 87 4.87 -11.77 8.57
C ARG A 87 5.73 -11.60 7.34
N VAL A 88 6.91 -11.01 7.51
CA VAL A 88 7.89 -10.89 6.42
C VAL A 88 8.42 -12.28 6.08
N SER A 89 8.27 -12.67 4.82
CA SER A 89 8.74 -13.95 4.33
C SER A 89 10.23 -13.90 4.01
N GLY A 90 10.93 -15.04 4.17
CA GLY A 90 12.34 -15.19 3.81
C GLY A 90 12.63 -15.23 2.30
N LEU A 91 11.73 -14.68 1.49
CA LEU A 91 11.88 -14.63 0.04
C LEU A 91 12.67 -13.40 -0.37
N THR A 92 13.22 -13.45 -1.58
CA THR A 92 14.05 -12.37 -2.14
C THR A 92 13.31 -11.04 -2.13
N ARG A 93 13.88 -10.05 -1.44
CA ARG A 93 13.44 -8.65 -1.47
C ARG A 93 13.58 -8.10 -2.90
N ARG A 94 12.78 -7.09 -3.23
CA ARG A 94 12.82 -6.48 -4.57
C ARG A 94 13.12 -5.00 -4.49
N LYS A 95 13.80 -4.46 -5.49
CA LYS A 95 13.93 -3.00 -5.67
C LYS A 95 12.89 -2.51 -6.66
N GLY A 96 12.38 -1.31 -6.41
CA GLY A 96 11.40 -0.68 -7.29
C GLY A 96 11.08 0.76 -6.90
N PRO A 97 10.23 1.42 -7.68
CA PRO A 97 9.75 2.77 -7.37
C PRO A 97 8.87 2.77 -6.11
N THR A 98 9.02 3.80 -5.30
CA THR A 98 8.24 4.13 -4.10
C THR A 98 7.76 5.58 -4.20
N ARG A 99 7.02 6.07 -3.21
CA ARG A 99 6.61 7.49 -3.15
C ARG A 99 7.78 8.46 -3.07
N GLU A 100 8.88 8.04 -2.45
CA GLU A 100 10.05 8.88 -2.17
C GLU A 100 11.24 8.64 -3.13
N GLY A 101 11.08 7.77 -4.12
CA GLY A 101 12.17 7.43 -5.06
C GLY A 101 12.28 5.94 -5.31
N GLU A 102 13.50 5.40 -5.37
CA GLU A 102 13.71 3.95 -5.42
C GLU A 102 13.80 3.39 -3.99
N GLY A 103 13.17 2.23 -3.73
CA GLY A 103 13.15 1.60 -2.42
C GLY A 103 13.03 0.09 -2.45
N ILE A 104 13.12 -0.51 -1.26
CA ILE A 104 13.08 -1.96 -1.06
C ILE A 104 11.65 -2.40 -0.75
N PHE A 105 11.23 -3.44 -1.45
CA PHE A 105 9.97 -4.13 -1.28
C PHE A 105 10.18 -5.46 -0.58
N TYR A 106 9.48 -5.63 0.54
CA TYR A 106 9.51 -6.80 1.39
C TYR A 106 8.31 -7.70 1.07
N PRO A 107 8.53 -9.00 0.80
CA PRO A 107 7.44 -9.94 0.59
C PRO A 107 6.81 -10.30 1.93
N VAL A 108 5.56 -9.90 2.15
CA VAL A 108 4.79 -10.18 3.36
C VAL A 108 3.74 -11.24 3.07
N THR A 109 3.66 -12.23 3.95
CA THR A 109 2.57 -13.20 4.01
C THR A 109 1.57 -12.79 5.09
N PHE A 110 0.30 -12.68 4.74
CA PHE A 110 -0.80 -12.35 5.66
C PHE A 110 -2.02 -13.24 5.36
N PHE A 111 -3.01 -13.26 6.27
CA PHE A 111 -4.13 -14.21 6.26
C PHE A 111 -3.68 -15.68 6.29
N ASP A 112 -2.98 -16.08 7.36
CA ASP A 112 -2.48 -17.46 7.58
C ASP A 112 -1.61 -18.00 6.44
N GLY A 113 -0.80 -17.13 5.83
CA GLY A 113 0.14 -17.51 4.77
C GLY A 113 -0.48 -17.64 3.38
N LYS A 114 -1.78 -17.40 3.21
CA LYS A 114 -2.47 -17.59 1.93
C LYS A 114 -2.18 -16.48 0.92
N VAL A 115 -1.98 -15.25 1.39
CA VAL A 115 -1.75 -14.09 0.52
C VAL A 115 -0.33 -13.59 0.71
N ARG A 116 0.40 -13.49 -0.40
CA ARG A 116 1.73 -12.90 -0.44
C ARG A 116 1.72 -11.66 -1.32
N LYS A 117 2.15 -10.53 -0.77
CA LYS A 117 2.29 -9.26 -1.50
C LYS A 117 3.59 -8.57 -1.11
N TYR A 118 4.06 -7.69 -1.97
CA TYR A 118 5.26 -6.90 -1.74
C TYR A 118 4.87 -5.51 -1.25
N PHE A 119 5.51 -5.04 -0.19
CA PHE A 119 5.26 -3.73 0.41
C PHE A 119 6.58 -3.00 0.65
N ALA A 120 6.57 -1.67 0.52
CA ALA A 120 7.74 -0.83 0.77
C ALA A 120 7.47 0.09 1.98
N PRO A 121 8.38 0.16 2.98
CA PRO A 121 8.27 1.08 4.13
C PRO A 121 8.04 2.53 3.70
N LEU A 122 8.72 2.95 2.63
CA LEU A 122 8.63 4.31 2.05
C LEU A 122 7.27 4.64 1.41
N ASN A 123 6.35 3.68 1.32
CA ASN A 123 4.98 3.95 0.86
C ASN A 123 4.00 4.20 2.00
N GLY A 124 4.38 3.96 3.26
CA GLY A 124 3.46 4.00 4.41
C GLY A 124 2.47 2.84 4.45
N GLU A 125 2.70 1.78 3.67
CA GLU A 125 1.79 0.63 3.57
C GLU A 125 2.22 -0.56 4.44
N ILE A 126 3.37 -0.46 5.11
CA ILE A 126 3.93 -1.48 6.01
C ILE A 126 4.60 -0.81 7.20
N LYS A 127 4.35 -1.32 8.40
CA LYS A 127 4.91 -0.84 9.66
C LYS A 127 5.39 -2.03 10.52
N PRO A 128 6.44 -1.86 11.33
CA PRO A 128 6.84 -2.90 12.29
C PRO A 128 5.75 -3.09 13.36
N ASP A 129 5.70 -4.28 13.94
CA ASP A 129 4.81 -4.57 15.06
C ASP A 129 5.38 -4.05 16.40
N THR A 130 5.43 -2.73 16.54
CA THR A 130 5.87 -2.04 17.77
C THR A 130 4.69 -1.57 18.61
N GLU A 131 4.93 -1.28 19.89
CA GLU A 131 3.89 -0.75 20.79
C GLU A 131 3.30 0.57 20.28
N GLU A 132 4.13 1.44 19.73
CA GLU A 132 3.71 2.72 19.14
C GLU A 132 2.78 2.53 17.94
N VAL A 133 3.15 1.65 17.00
CA VAL A 133 2.30 1.31 15.84
C VAL A 133 0.98 0.71 16.30
N ARG A 134 1.00 -0.21 17.29
CA ARG A 134 -0.22 -0.78 17.87
C ARG A 134 -1.09 0.28 18.53
N ALA A 135 -0.50 1.26 19.22
CA ALA A 135 -1.24 2.36 19.83
C ALA A 135 -1.95 3.22 18.78
N LEU A 136 -1.27 3.55 17.67
CA LEU A 136 -1.86 4.28 16.55
C LEU A 136 -2.98 3.48 15.88
N LEU A 137 -2.77 2.18 15.64
CA LEU A 137 -3.79 1.29 15.06
C LEU A 137 -5.01 1.19 15.97
N LYS A 138 -4.80 1.14 17.29
CA LYS A 138 -5.88 1.13 18.29
C LYS A 138 -6.65 2.45 18.30
N ALA A 139 -5.93 3.58 18.27
CA ALA A 139 -6.54 4.91 18.16
C ALA A 139 -7.35 5.08 16.87
N GLY A 140 -6.90 4.48 15.76
CA GLY A 140 -7.60 4.45 14.47
C GLY A 140 -8.73 3.42 14.37
N GLY A 141 -8.95 2.58 15.39
CA GLY A 141 -9.97 1.53 15.37
C GLY A 141 -9.65 0.34 14.45
N TRP A 142 -8.39 0.18 14.05
CA TRP A 142 -7.92 -0.89 13.16
C TRP A 142 -7.38 -2.11 13.91
N PHE A 143 -7.15 -1.97 15.21
CA PHE A 143 -6.75 -3.07 16.09
C PHE A 143 -7.99 -3.66 16.77
N ARG A 144 -8.51 -4.77 16.23
CA ARG A 144 -9.52 -5.58 16.94
C ARG A 144 -8.80 -6.62 17.78
N GLU A 145 -8.88 -6.47 19.10
CA GLU A 145 -8.48 -7.53 20.01
C GLU A 145 -9.32 -8.79 19.70
N PRO A 146 -8.69 -9.96 19.48
CA PRO A 146 -9.42 -11.20 19.30
C PRO A 146 -10.07 -11.58 20.64
N GLY A 147 -11.28 -11.09 20.89
CA GLY A 147 -12.04 -11.40 22.11
C GLY A 147 -13.09 -10.39 22.57
N GLY A 148 -13.39 -9.33 21.81
CA GLY A 148 -14.31 -8.27 22.23
C GLY A 148 -15.79 -8.41 21.83
N ASP A 149 -16.27 -9.59 21.45
CA ASP A 149 -17.71 -9.86 21.24
C ASP A 149 -18.29 -10.60 22.46
N GLU A 150 -18.49 -9.87 23.56
CA GLU A 150 -19.40 -10.24 24.64
C GLU A 150 -20.18 -8.98 25.07
N HIS A 151 -21.29 -8.69 24.38
CA HIS A 151 -22.62 -8.39 24.96
C HIS A 151 -23.63 -7.94 23.89
#